data_AF-A0AAV2PN57-F1
#
_entry.id   AF-A0AAV2PN57-F1
#
_cell.length_a   1.000
_cell.length_b   1.000
_cell.length_c   1.000
_cell.angle_alpha   90.00
_cell.angle_beta   90.00
_cell.angle_gamma   90.00
#
_symmetry.space_group_name_H-M   'P 1'
#
loop_
_entity.id
_entity.type
_entity.pdbx_description
1 polymer ?
#
loop_
_entity_poly.entity_id
_entity_poly.type
_entity_poly.pdbx_seq_one_letter_code
_entity_poly.pdbx_strand_id
1 'polypeptide(L)'
;IDPIGYESSIRDSWVWKELHAVRNVRPSFHNPLGLFGGFLYTGLFYILGRGKEPWTFKHGVQDAESLKPGKDSKAIDYPKPDGEISFDLLSSVAMTGTNHDHDQPAHLTLLDDSVPVDRNHAVFDGPEGRFCPAGVYEYVPVEVGDGVRLQINAQNCIHCKTCDIKCPSQNINWVVPEAGGGPAYDGM
;
A
#
# COMPACT_ATOMS: atom_id res chain seq x y z
N ILE A 1 11.23 -20.67 -23.89
CA ILE A 1 12.59 -20.11 -23.76
C ILE A 1 12.78 -19.86 -22.28
N ASP A 2 13.62 -20.65 -21.62
CA ASP A 2 13.94 -20.41 -20.21
C ASP A 2 15.11 -19.41 -20.16
N PRO A 3 14.91 -18.18 -19.65
CA PRO A 3 15.91 -17.13 -19.73
C PRO A 3 16.98 -17.31 -18.62
N ILE A 4 17.68 -18.45 -18.63
CA ILE A 4 18.66 -18.86 -17.61
C ILE A 4 19.76 -17.78 -17.39
N GLY A 5 20.10 -16.98 -18.41
CA GLY A 5 21.10 -15.91 -18.33
C GLY A 5 20.57 -14.52 -17.94
N TYR A 6 19.26 -14.34 -17.76
CA TYR A 6 18.67 -13.03 -17.47
C TYR A 6 19.16 -12.44 -16.15
N GLU A 7 19.15 -13.25 -15.08
CA GLU A 7 19.57 -12.79 -13.76
C GLU A 7 21.05 -12.36 -13.77
N SER A 8 21.94 -13.16 -14.37
CA SER A 8 23.35 -12.81 -14.52
C SER A 8 23.53 -11.50 -15.28
N SER A 9 22.79 -11.31 -16.37
CA SER A 9 22.85 -10.08 -17.17
C SER A 9 22.41 -8.85 -16.38
N ILE A 10 21.37 -8.96 -15.53
CA ILE A 10 20.95 -7.88 -14.64
C ILE A 10 22.01 -7.58 -13.59
N ARG A 11 22.59 -8.61 -12.95
CA ARG A 11 23.62 -8.47 -11.91
C ARG A 11 24.90 -7.81 -12.45
N ASP A 12 25.24 -8.05 -13.71
CA ASP A 12 26.41 -7.44 -14.37
C ASP A 12 26.14 -6.02 -14.91
N SER A 13 24.86 -5.63 -15.02
CA SER A 13 24.45 -4.33 -15.53
C SER A 13 24.67 -3.17 -14.55
N TRP A 14 24.51 -1.94 -15.05
CA TRP A 14 24.53 -0.74 -14.22
C TRP A 14 23.37 -0.70 -13.21
N VAL A 15 22.23 -1.35 -13.51
CA VAL A 15 21.05 -1.40 -12.64
C VAL A 15 21.40 -2.01 -11.29
N TRP A 16 22.13 -3.14 -11.30
CA TRP A 16 22.54 -3.78 -10.06
C TRP A 16 23.49 -2.91 -9.23
N LYS A 17 24.45 -2.26 -9.91
CA LYS A 17 25.40 -1.35 -9.24
C LYS A 17 24.68 -0.14 -8.62
N GLU A 18 23.69 0.41 -9.30
CA GLU A 18 22.90 1.54 -8.82
C GLU A 18 22.08 1.15 -7.58
N LEU A 19 21.29 0.07 -7.66
CA LEU A 19 20.49 -0.41 -6.53
C LEU A 19 21.38 -0.80 -5.33
N HIS A 20 22.52 -1.44 -5.59
CA HIS A 20 23.46 -1.81 -4.54
C HIS A 20 24.04 -0.58 -3.84
N ALA A 21 24.32 0.52 -4.54
CA ALA A 21 24.86 1.73 -3.93
C ALA A 21 23.88 2.40 -2.96
N VAL A 22 22.56 2.27 -3.17
CA VAL A 22 21.52 2.86 -2.31
C VAL A 22 20.91 1.88 -1.31
N ARG A 23 21.36 0.62 -1.28
CA ARG A 23 20.73 -0.49 -0.53
C ARG A 23 20.49 -0.21 0.96
N ASN A 24 21.33 0.61 1.59
CA ASN A 24 21.25 0.91 3.02
C ASN A 24 20.48 2.21 3.32
N VAL A 25 20.13 3.01 2.30
CA VAL A 25 19.43 4.28 2.49
C VAL A 25 18.11 4.06 3.20
N ARG A 26 17.18 3.27 2.65
CA ARG A 26 15.86 3.06 3.27
C ARG A 26 15.93 2.32 4.63
N PRO A 27 16.66 1.20 4.78
CA PRO A 27 16.78 0.55 6.08
C PRO A 27 17.39 1.44 7.17
N SER A 28 18.23 2.41 6.81
CA SER A 28 18.83 3.31 7.81
C SER A 28 17.79 4.12 8.57
N PHE A 29 16.56 4.30 8.06
CA PHE A 29 15.49 5.02 8.75
C PHE A 29 14.83 4.24 9.89
N HIS A 30 15.13 2.94 10.06
CA HIS A 30 14.53 2.09 11.10
C HIS A 30 15.21 2.22 12.47
N ASN A 31 16.24 3.05 12.60
CA ASN A 31 16.92 3.30 13.87
C ASN A 31 16.09 4.23 14.78
N PRO A 32 16.40 4.32 16.09
CA PRO A 32 15.64 5.15 17.04
C PRO A 32 15.56 6.65 16.72
N LEU A 33 16.49 7.19 15.91
CA LEU A 33 16.49 8.58 15.45
C LEU A 33 15.61 8.81 14.20
N GLY A 34 15.01 7.74 13.66
CA GLY A 34 14.08 7.78 12.53
C GLY A 34 14.61 8.56 11.34
N LEU A 35 13.83 9.56 10.89
CA LEU A 35 14.13 10.44 9.77
C LEU A 35 15.52 11.08 9.86
N PHE A 36 15.87 11.64 11.02
CA PHE A 36 17.15 12.34 11.20
C PHE A 36 18.36 11.40 11.13
N GLY A 37 18.22 10.19 11.71
CA GLY A 37 19.27 9.17 11.60
C GLY A 37 19.45 8.71 10.15
N GLY A 38 18.35 8.53 9.41
CA GLY A 38 18.41 8.16 8.00
C GLY A 38 19.07 9.23 7.13
N PHE A 39 18.79 10.52 7.37
CA PHE A 39 19.46 11.62 6.68
C PHE A 39 20.96 11.68 6.98
N LEU A 40 21.34 11.57 8.26
CA LEU A 40 22.75 11.56 8.64
C LEU A 40 23.50 10.39 7.99
N TYR A 41 22.90 9.20 8.02
CA TYR A 41 23.46 8.01 7.38
C TYR A 41 23.63 8.21 5.88
N THR A 42 22.61 8.74 5.21
CA THR A 42 22.64 9.00 3.76
C THR A 42 23.73 10.02 3.40
N GLY A 43 23.86 11.11 4.16
CA GLY A 43 24.91 12.11 3.95
C GLY A 43 26.31 11.51 4.07
N LEU A 44 26.55 10.70 5.11
CA LEU A 44 27.86 10.12 5.37
C LEU A 44 28.21 8.97 4.43
N PHE A 45 27.34 7.96 4.32
CA PHE A 45 27.67 6.72 3.63
C PHE A 45 27.32 6.74 2.15
N TYR A 46 26.25 7.43 1.74
CA TYR A 46 25.88 7.51 0.34
C TYR A 46 26.46 8.74 -0.37
N ILE A 47 26.29 9.95 0.17
CA ILE A 47 26.78 11.17 -0.51
C ILE A 47 28.32 11.25 -0.47
N LEU A 48 28.95 11.06 0.69
CA LEU A 48 30.42 11.06 0.79
C LEU A 48 31.02 9.69 0.44
N GLY A 49 30.47 8.61 0.99
CA GLY A 49 31.00 7.25 0.85
C GLY A 49 30.58 6.49 -0.42
N ARG A 50 29.62 7.03 -1.20
CA ARG A 50 29.10 6.43 -2.45
C ARG A 50 28.53 5.01 -2.28
N GLY A 51 28.03 4.65 -1.11
CA GLY A 51 27.39 3.35 -0.85
C GLY A 51 28.35 2.16 -0.81
N LYS A 52 29.64 2.42 -0.59
CA LYS A 52 30.72 1.42 -0.61
C LYS A 52 30.97 0.75 0.74
N GLU A 53 30.11 0.97 1.73
CA GLU A 53 30.21 0.31 3.02
C GLU A 53 30.22 -1.22 2.88
N PRO A 54 31.02 -1.97 3.66
CA PRO A 54 31.13 -3.43 3.56
C PRO A 54 30.01 -4.18 4.32
N TRP A 55 28.82 -3.60 4.43
CA TRP A 55 27.67 -4.24 5.09
C TRP A 55 26.35 -3.92 4.37
N THR A 56 25.31 -4.68 4.71
CA THR A 56 23.95 -4.49 4.20
C THR A 56 22.96 -4.63 5.36
N PHE A 57 22.16 -3.60 5.60
CA PHE A 57 21.08 -3.62 6.58
C PHE A 57 19.92 -4.48 6.09
N LYS A 58 19.15 -4.99 7.05
CA LYS A 58 17.92 -5.74 6.79
C LYS A 58 16.72 -4.85 7.07
N HIS A 59 15.63 -5.08 6.32
CA HIS A 59 14.33 -4.58 6.72
C HIS A 59 13.80 -5.37 7.94
N GLY A 60 12.82 -4.78 8.62
CA GLY A 60 12.15 -5.40 9.75
C GLY A 60 11.11 -6.43 9.31
N VAL A 61 9.94 -6.35 9.95
CA VAL A 61 8.76 -7.17 9.63
C VAL A 61 8.14 -6.76 8.29
N GLN A 62 7.21 -7.56 7.79
CA GLN A 62 6.46 -7.22 6.58
C GLN A 62 5.61 -5.96 6.81
N ASP A 63 5.30 -5.22 5.73
CA ASP A 63 4.49 -4.00 5.86
C ASP A 63 3.11 -4.28 6.46
N ALA A 64 2.49 -5.43 6.16
CA ALA A 64 1.25 -5.89 6.78
C ALA A 64 1.33 -6.04 8.31
N GLU A 65 2.49 -6.47 8.83
CA GLU A 65 2.72 -6.75 10.25
C GLU A 65 3.10 -5.50 11.05
N SER A 66 3.34 -4.37 10.37
CA SER A 66 3.84 -3.14 11.00
C SER A 66 2.76 -2.27 11.66
N LEU A 67 1.48 -2.64 11.57
CA LEU A 67 0.38 -1.90 12.20
C LEU A 67 0.32 -2.14 13.71
N LYS A 68 0.01 -1.08 14.46
CA LYS A 68 -0.35 -1.16 15.87
C LYS A 68 -1.87 -1.28 16.00
N PRO A 69 -2.39 -1.95 17.04
CA PRO A 69 -3.82 -1.95 17.32
C PRO A 69 -4.39 -0.52 17.41
N GLY A 70 -5.64 -0.35 16.98
CA GLY A 70 -6.31 0.96 16.98
C GLY A 70 -6.37 1.56 18.39
N LYS A 71 -6.65 0.73 19.39
CA LYS A 71 -6.69 1.12 20.82
C LYS A 71 -5.36 1.66 21.37
N ASP A 72 -4.23 1.26 20.78
CA ASP A 72 -2.88 1.67 21.20
C ASP A 72 -2.37 2.86 20.36
N SER A 73 -3.22 3.40 19.49
CA SER A 73 -2.91 4.44 18.53
C SER A 73 -3.77 5.68 18.78
N LYS A 74 -3.21 6.86 18.50
CA LYS A 74 -3.97 8.12 18.55
C LYS A 74 -4.61 8.36 17.19
N ALA A 75 -5.93 8.57 17.17
CA ALA A 75 -6.64 9.00 15.98
C ALA A 75 -6.06 10.33 15.45
N ILE A 76 -5.86 10.41 14.13
CA ILE A 76 -5.39 11.62 13.46
C ILE A 76 -6.63 12.38 12.98
N ASP A 77 -6.75 13.64 13.38
CA ASP A 77 -7.80 14.53 12.93
C ASP A 77 -7.35 15.23 11.63
N TYR A 78 -7.83 14.74 10.50
CA TYR A 78 -7.53 15.32 9.19
C TYR A 78 -8.49 16.48 8.90
N PRO A 79 -7.98 17.64 8.44
CA PRO A 79 -8.84 18.74 8.00
C PRO A 79 -9.78 18.30 6.89
N LYS A 80 -10.98 18.88 6.87
CA LYS A 80 -11.91 18.70 5.74
C LYS A 80 -11.32 19.30 4.47
N PRO A 81 -11.56 18.70 3.29
CA PRO A 81 -11.11 19.27 2.03
C PRO A 81 -11.77 20.64 1.78
N ASP A 82 -10.99 21.57 1.21
CA ASP A 82 -11.42 22.94 0.87
C ASP A 82 -11.99 23.07 -0.55
N GLY A 83 -11.78 22.07 -1.40
CA GLY A 83 -12.24 22.07 -2.81
C GLY A 83 -11.38 22.91 -3.75
N GLU A 84 -10.26 23.46 -3.28
CA GLU A 84 -9.33 24.28 -4.08
C GLU A 84 -7.92 23.67 -4.12
N ILE A 85 -7.37 23.32 -2.96
CA ILE A 85 -6.05 22.71 -2.80
C ILE A 85 -6.19 21.26 -2.34
N SER A 86 -7.23 20.96 -1.59
CA SER A 86 -7.54 19.66 -1.00
C SER A 86 -8.94 19.21 -1.38
N PHE A 87 -9.08 17.96 -1.79
CA PHE A 87 -10.30 17.42 -2.37
C PHE A 87 -10.72 16.15 -1.65
N ASP A 88 -12.00 15.81 -1.75
CA ASP A 88 -12.49 14.53 -1.28
C ASP A 88 -12.03 13.38 -2.18
N LEU A 89 -12.17 12.16 -1.67
CA LEU A 89 -11.71 10.94 -2.33
C LEU A 89 -12.50 10.65 -3.61
N LEU A 90 -13.80 10.91 -3.65
CA LEU A 90 -14.65 10.57 -4.80
C LEU A 90 -14.36 11.50 -5.98
N SER A 91 -14.20 12.80 -5.73
CA SER A 91 -13.73 13.76 -6.74
C SER A 91 -12.35 13.34 -7.29
N SER A 92 -11.45 12.88 -6.41
CA SER A 92 -10.12 12.39 -6.82
C SER A 92 -10.21 11.12 -7.68
N VAL A 93 -11.07 10.16 -7.31
CA VAL A 93 -11.29 8.93 -8.08
C VAL A 93 -11.88 9.23 -9.46
N ALA A 94 -12.84 10.16 -9.55
CA ALA A 94 -13.41 10.58 -10.83
C ALA A 94 -12.33 11.08 -11.81
N MET A 95 -11.33 11.81 -11.31
CA MET A 95 -10.21 12.33 -12.12
C MET A 95 -9.23 11.25 -12.58
N THR A 96 -9.26 10.05 -12.00
CA THR A 96 -8.49 8.90 -12.51
C THR A 96 -9.10 8.29 -13.76
N GLY A 97 -10.37 8.62 -14.05
CA GLY A 97 -11.15 7.99 -15.10
C GLY A 97 -11.37 6.49 -14.91
N THR A 98 -11.12 5.96 -13.70
CA THR A 98 -11.26 4.52 -13.44
C THR A 98 -12.70 4.07 -13.54
N ASN A 99 -12.91 2.94 -14.20
CA ASN A 99 -14.22 2.31 -14.27
C ASN A 99 -14.09 0.80 -14.52
N HIS A 100 -15.10 0.04 -14.13
CA HIS A 100 -15.23 -1.38 -14.40
C HIS A 100 -16.69 -1.71 -14.75
N ASP A 101 -16.93 -2.82 -15.44
CA ASP A 101 -18.31 -3.35 -15.53
C ASP A 101 -18.81 -3.66 -14.11
N HIS A 102 -20.03 -3.21 -13.79
CA HIS A 102 -20.63 -3.40 -12.48
C HIS A 102 -21.15 -4.83 -12.27
N ASP A 103 -21.40 -5.59 -13.35
CA ASP A 103 -21.94 -6.96 -13.29
C ASP A 103 -20.84 -8.04 -13.27
N GLN A 104 -19.58 -7.64 -13.05
CA GLN A 104 -18.46 -8.57 -12.88
C GLN A 104 -18.20 -8.86 -11.39
N PRO A 105 -17.69 -10.05 -11.03
CA PRO A 105 -17.30 -10.35 -9.66
C PRO A 105 -16.18 -9.41 -9.19
N ALA A 106 -16.16 -9.09 -7.89
CA ALA A 106 -15.10 -8.28 -7.31
C ALA A 106 -13.74 -8.96 -7.48
N HIS A 107 -12.81 -8.26 -8.14
CA HIS A 107 -11.42 -8.71 -8.34
C HIS A 107 -10.54 -8.51 -7.08
N LEU A 108 -11.16 -8.05 -5.99
CA LEU A 108 -10.57 -7.92 -4.66
C LEU A 108 -11.14 -9.03 -3.80
N THR A 109 -10.55 -10.22 -3.96
CA THR A 109 -11.05 -11.45 -3.33
C THR A 109 -10.60 -11.52 -1.87
N LEU A 110 -11.46 -12.09 -1.02
CA LEU A 110 -11.14 -12.38 0.38
C LEU A 110 -10.90 -13.88 0.53
N LEU A 111 -9.89 -14.27 1.29
CA LEU A 111 -9.69 -15.67 1.68
C LEU A 111 -10.77 -16.12 2.68
N ASP A 112 -11.18 -15.22 3.56
CA ASP A 112 -12.26 -15.39 4.53
C ASP A 112 -13.04 -14.07 4.70
N ASP A 113 -14.35 -14.11 4.42
CA ASP A 113 -15.23 -12.93 4.46
C ASP A 113 -15.49 -12.40 5.89
N SER A 114 -15.21 -13.20 6.94
CA SER A 114 -15.41 -12.79 8.33
C SER A 114 -14.26 -11.93 8.86
N VAL A 115 -13.04 -12.18 8.39
CA VAL A 115 -11.79 -11.56 8.90
C VAL A 115 -11.78 -10.02 8.85
N PRO A 116 -12.31 -9.34 7.82
CA PRO A 116 -12.35 -7.89 7.80
C PRO A 116 -13.13 -7.29 8.98
N VAL A 117 -14.22 -7.92 9.41
CA VAL A 117 -15.01 -7.44 10.55
C VAL A 117 -14.40 -7.94 11.87
N ASP A 118 -14.17 -9.25 11.97
CA ASP A 118 -13.79 -9.90 13.22
C ASP A 118 -12.37 -9.57 13.69
N ARG A 119 -11.49 -9.19 12.75
CA ARG A 119 -10.09 -8.86 13.06
C ARG A 119 -9.70 -7.47 12.60
N ASN A 120 -9.83 -7.13 11.32
CA ASN A 120 -9.30 -5.87 10.81
C ASN A 120 -10.02 -4.68 11.44
N HIS A 121 -11.35 -4.69 11.45
CA HIS A 121 -12.17 -3.69 12.12
C HIS A 121 -12.00 -3.76 13.64
N ALA A 122 -12.20 -4.94 14.24
CA ALA A 122 -12.17 -5.08 15.71
C ALA A 122 -10.83 -4.71 16.36
N VAL A 123 -9.68 -5.01 15.73
CA VAL A 123 -8.35 -4.81 16.33
C VAL A 123 -7.66 -3.55 15.80
N PHE A 124 -7.78 -3.28 14.49
CA PHE A 124 -7.05 -2.21 13.80
C PHE A 124 -7.95 -1.07 13.33
N ASP A 125 -9.24 -1.09 13.69
CA ASP A 125 -10.21 -0.06 13.35
C ASP A 125 -10.40 0.10 11.82
N GLY A 126 -10.34 -1.01 11.09
CA GLY A 126 -10.70 -1.09 9.66
C GLY A 126 -9.75 -0.30 8.75
N PRO A 127 -8.43 -0.60 8.76
CA PRO A 127 -7.43 0.16 8.01
C PRO A 127 -7.68 0.18 6.50
N GLU A 128 -8.38 -0.81 5.94
CA GLU A 128 -8.76 -0.87 4.53
C GLU A 128 -9.57 0.32 4.04
N GLY A 129 -10.40 0.91 4.91
CA GLY A 129 -11.14 2.14 4.59
C GLY A 129 -10.26 3.40 4.54
N ARG A 130 -8.97 3.31 4.91
CA ARG A 130 -8.07 4.46 5.03
C ARG A 130 -6.84 4.35 4.14
N PHE A 131 -6.22 3.18 4.05
CA PHE A 131 -5.07 3.00 3.16
C PHE A 131 -5.49 2.91 1.68
N CYS A 132 -6.76 2.60 1.40
CA CYS A 132 -7.24 2.48 0.03
C CYS A 132 -7.33 3.88 -0.60
N PRO A 133 -6.57 4.16 -1.66
CA PRO A 133 -6.59 5.48 -2.30
C PRO A 133 -7.83 5.74 -3.15
N ALA A 134 -8.82 4.84 -3.15
CA ALA A 134 -9.99 4.92 -4.01
C ALA A 134 -11.33 4.58 -3.32
N GLY A 135 -11.34 4.46 -1.99
CA GLY A 135 -12.59 4.25 -1.24
C GLY A 135 -13.30 2.95 -1.60
N VAL A 136 -12.54 1.91 -1.96
CA VAL A 136 -13.09 0.63 -2.38
C VAL A 136 -13.70 -0.13 -1.19
N TYR A 137 -13.09 -0.01 -0.02
CA TYR A 137 -13.52 -0.74 1.18
C TYR A 137 -14.26 0.21 2.12
N GLU A 138 -15.51 -0.12 2.43
CA GLU A 138 -16.32 0.65 3.37
C GLU A 138 -16.96 -0.28 4.39
N TYR A 139 -16.90 0.08 5.67
CA TYR A 139 -17.64 -0.61 6.71
C TYR A 139 -18.99 0.05 6.90
N VAL A 140 -20.03 -0.59 6.38
CA VAL A 140 -21.40 -0.08 6.44
C VAL A 140 -22.19 -0.78 7.55
N PRO A 141 -23.13 -0.10 8.24
CA PRO A 141 -23.98 -0.73 9.23
C PRO A 141 -24.73 -1.94 8.65
N VAL A 142 -24.90 -2.99 9.46
CA VAL A 142 -25.77 -4.11 9.09
C VAL A 142 -27.24 -3.68 9.08
N GLU A 143 -28.07 -4.30 8.24
CA GLU A 143 -29.49 -3.94 8.10
C GLU A 143 -30.32 -4.31 9.34
N VAL A 144 -29.91 -5.37 10.05
CA VAL A 144 -30.61 -5.89 11.24
C VAL A 144 -29.59 -6.15 12.34
N GLY A 145 -29.78 -5.51 13.49
CA GLY A 145 -28.93 -5.66 14.67
C GLY A 145 -27.84 -4.59 14.78
N ASP A 146 -26.89 -4.83 15.70
CA ASP A 146 -25.75 -3.95 15.93
C ASP A 146 -24.51 -4.53 15.23
N GLY A 147 -23.79 -3.70 14.48
CA GLY A 147 -22.53 -4.07 13.84
C GLY A 147 -22.31 -3.44 12.47
N VAL A 148 -21.24 -3.86 11.82
CA VAL A 148 -20.88 -3.43 10.46
C VAL A 148 -20.59 -4.64 9.58
N ARG A 149 -20.81 -4.48 8.28
CA ARG A 149 -20.34 -5.39 7.24
C ARG A 149 -19.35 -4.66 6.33
N LEU A 150 -18.39 -5.37 5.79
CA LEU A 150 -17.54 -4.83 4.73
C LEU A 150 -18.34 -4.76 3.42
N GLN A 151 -18.27 -3.63 2.74
CA GLN A 151 -18.72 -3.44 1.37
C GLN A 151 -17.50 -3.17 0.48
N ILE A 152 -17.40 -3.91 -0.62
CA ILE A 152 -16.32 -3.77 -1.60
C ILE A 152 -16.89 -3.13 -2.87
N ASN A 153 -16.61 -1.84 -3.04
CA ASN A 153 -16.93 -1.04 -4.23
C ASN A 153 -15.84 -1.24 -5.31
N ALA A 154 -15.74 -2.46 -5.85
CA ALA A 154 -14.65 -2.89 -6.72
C ALA A 154 -14.49 -2.02 -8.00
N GLN A 155 -15.58 -1.39 -8.46
CA GLN A 155 -15.59 -0.51 -9.62
C GLN A 155 -14.67 0.72 -9.46
N ASN A 156 -14.43 1.17 -8.23
CA ASN A 156 -13.55 2.30 -7.95
C ASN A 156 -12.07 1.94 -7.96
N CYS A 157 -11.71 0.66 -8.06
CA CYS A 157 -10.33 0.22 -7.88
C CYS A 157 -9.39 0.86 -8.91
N ILE A 158 -8.25 1.40 -8.46
CA ILE A 158 -7.22 1.99 -9.34
C ILE A 158 -5.98 1.10 -9.51
N HIS A 159 -6.09 -0.17 -9.10
CA HIS A 159 -5.08 -1.22 -9.28
C HIS A 159 -3.72 -0.92 -8.62
N CYS A 160 -3.69 -0.06 -7.59
CA CYS A 160 -2.48 0.32 -6.85
C CYS A 160 -1.82 -0.83 -6.05
N LYS A 161 -2.55 -1.92 -5.80
CA LYS A 161 -2.14 -3.10 -5.01
C LYS A 161 -1.91 -2.85 -3.51
N THR A 162 -2.14 -1.65 -3.00
CA THR A 162 -1.93 -1.32 -1.58
C THR A 162 -2.69 -2.25 -0.63
N CYS A 163 -3.93 -2.61 -0.95
CA CYS A 163 -4.75 -3.50 -0.13
C CYS A 163 -4.19 -4.91 0.02
N ASP A 164 -3.55 -5.43 -1.03
CA ASP A 164 -2.92 -6.75 -1.05
C ASP A 164 -1.68 -6.74 -0.14
N ILE A 165 -0.91 -5.66 -0.21
CA ILE A 165 0.34 -5.47 0.55
C ILE A 165 0.10 -5.12 2.02
N LYS A 166 -0.85 -4.23 2.30
CA LYS A 166 -0.97 -3.57 3.62
C LYS A 166 -2.02 -4.19 4.54
N CYS A 167 -2.87 -5.09 4.04
CA CYS A 167 -3.87 -5.78 4.85
C CYS A 167 -3.18 -6.54 6.00
N PRO A 168 -3.44 -6.21 7.28
CA PRO A 168 -2.74 -6.81 8.42
C PRO A 168 -3.02 -8.30 8.58
N SER A 169 -4.11 -8.77 7.99
CA SER A 169 -4.47 -10.19 7.96
C SER A 169 -3.98 -10.93 6.72
N GLN A 170 -3.41 -10.23 5.73
CA GLN A 170 -3.06 -10.81 4.42
C GLN A 170 -4.25 -11.59 3.82
N ASN A 171 -5.46 -11.10 4.07
CA ASN A 171 -6.71 -11.76 3.68
C ASN A 171 -7.22 -11.33 2.31
N ILE A 172 -6.72 -10.19 1.79
CA ILE A 172 -7.10 -9.64 0.50
C ILE A 172 -6.14 -10.19 -0.55
N ASN A 173 -6.66 -10.77 -1.62
CA ASN A 173 -5.90 -11.21 -2.78
C ASN A 173 -6.41 -10.43 -4.01
N TRP A 174 -5.54 -9.57 -4.55
CA TRP A 174 -5.85 -8.82 -5.76
C TRP A 174 -5.66 -9.72 -6.98
N VAL A 175 -6.72 -9.84 -7.79
CA VAL A 175 -6.64 -10.49 -9.11
C VAL A 175 -6.99 -9.49 -10.20
N VAL A 176 -6.67 -9.85 -11.44
CA VAL A 176 -7.03 -9.01 -12.59
C VAL A 176 -8.55 -9.02 -12.79
N PRO A 177 -9.21 -7.87 -12.96
CA PRO A 177 -10.60 -7.81 -13.43
C PRO A 177 -10.70 -8.16 -14.92
N GLU A 178 -11.91 -8.07 -15.47
CA GLU A 178 -12.12 -8.13 -16.91
C GLU A 178 -11.31 -7.05 -17.65
N ALA A 179 -10.89 -7.40 -18.87
CA ALA A 179 -10.02 -6.55 -19.67
C ALA A 179 -10.68 -5.20 -20.01
N GLY A 180 -9.91 -4.13 -19.88
CA GLY A 180 -10.38 -2.76 -20.16
C GLY A 180 -10.93 -2.02 -18.93
N GLY A 181 -11.13 -2.70 -17.80
CA GLY A 181 -11.41 -2.05 -16.52
C GLY A 181 -10.14 -1.49 -15.87
N GLY A 182 -10.31 -0.43 -15.06
CA GLY A 182 -9.23 0.24 -14.34
C GLY A 182 -9.05 1.70 -14.74
N PRO A 183 -7.96 2.34 -14.29
CA PRO A 183 -7.70 3.76 -14.53
C PRO A 183 -7.56 4.12 -16.00
N ALA A 184 -8.02 5.32 -16.38
CA ALA A 184 -7.87 5.90 -17.71
C ALA A 184 -6.88 7.08 -17.66
N TYR A 185 -5.64 6.79 -17.27
CA TYR A 185 -4.59 7.79 -17.14
C TYR A 185 -4.10 8.28 -18.52
N ASP A 186 -4.01 9.60 -18.67
CA ASP A 186 -3.43 10.25 -19.84
C ASP A 186 -2.17 11.04 -19.43
N GLY A 187 -0.99 10.52 -19.83
CA GLY A 187 0.29 11.15 -19.55
C GLY A 187 0.73 11.22 -18.08
N MET A 188 0.15 10.40 -17.19
CA MET A 188 0.59 10.24 -15.79
C MET A 188 1.70 9.19 -15.62
#